data_AF-A0A8J6N0V8-F1
#
_entry.id   AF-A0A8J6N0V8-F1
#
_cell.length_a   1.000
_cell.length_b   1.000
_cell.length_c   1.000
_cell.angle_alpha   90.00
_cell.angle_beta   90.00
_cell.angle_gamma   90.00
#
_symmetry.space_group_name_H-M   'P 1'
#
loop_
_entity.id
_entity.type
_entity.pdbx_description
1 polymer ?
#
loop_
_entity_poly.entity_id
_entity_poly.type
_entity_poly.pdbx_seq_one_letter_code
_entity_poly.pdbx_strand_id
1 'polypeptide(L)'
;MKCVICGIEIYSIEELLDQGWIPYFYEGEIEYGPACSECSGTLLQMGEDGAMELKEQYEGKIRYNDDFFYEVSEEEYLISIAIENSIQSILN
;
A
#
# COMPACT_ATOMS: atom_id res chain seq x y z
N MET A 1 11.05 -8.78 -1.58
CA MET A 1 10.00 -8.08 -0.81
C MET A 1 9.22 -9.10 -0.01
N LYS A 2 8.50 -8.69 1.04
CA LYS A 2 7.83 -9.61 1.96
C LYS A 2 6.47 -9.06 2.35
N CYS A 3 5.45 -9.91 2.41
CA CYS A 3 4.11 -9.51 2.85
C CYS A 3 4.17 -9.06 4.33
N VAL A 4 3.77 -7.83 4.63
CA VAL A 4 3.82 -7.29 6.00
C VAL A 4 2.86 -7.98 6.95
N ILE A 5 1.84 -8.69 6.43
CA ILE A 5 0.84 -9.39 7.23
C ILE A 5 1.27 -10.83 7.54
N CYS A 6 1.63 -11.63 6.53
CA CYS A 6 1.91 -13.07 6.70
C CYS A 6 3.38 -13.46 6.56
N GLY A 7 4.23 -12.57 6.04
CA GLY A 7 5.65 -12.82 5.89
C GLY A 7 6.05 -13.69 4.69
N ILE A 8 5.15 -14.00 3.75
CA ILE A 8 5.56 -14.64 2.50
C ILE A 8 6.51 -13.72 1.73
N GLU A 9 7.56 -14.30 1.13
CA GLU A 9 8.55 -13.57 0.35
C GLU A 9 8.28 -13.66 -1.15
N ILE A 10 8.69 -12.62 -1.87
CA ILE A 10 8.67 -12.53 -3.32
C ILE A 10 9.95 -11.85 -3.80
N TYR A 11 10.47 -12.27 -4.96
CA TYR A 11 11.85 -11.95 -5.33
C TYR A 11 11.97 -10.79 -6.34
N SER A 12 10.87 -10.37 -6.98
CA SER A 12 10.88 -9.21 -7.89
C SER A 12 9.58 -8.41 -7.88
N ILE A 13 9.65 -7.15 -8.35
CA ILE A 13 8.49 -6.27 -8.55
C ILE A 13 7.57 -6.79 -9.67
N GLU A 14 8.15 -7.33 -10.73
CA GLU A 14 7.39 -7.93 -11.83
C GLU A 14 6.51 -9.09 -11.33
N GLU A 15 7.08 -9.94 -10.47
CA GLU A 15 6.36 -11.05 -9.85
C GLU A 15 5.23 -10.54 -8.92
N LEU A 16 5.43 -9.39 -8.27
CA LEU A 16 4.44 -8.76 -7.40
C LEU A 16 3.21 -8.30 -8.19
N LEU A 17 3.43 -7.66 -9.34
CA LEU A 17 2.37 -7.24 -10.26
C LEU A 17 1.63 -8.44 -10.85
N ASP A 18 2.35 -9.47 -11.30
CA ASP A 18 1.77 -10.65 -11.91
C ASP A 18 0.95 -11.49 -10.92
N GLN A 19 1.34 -11.52 -9.65
CA GLN A 19 0.66 -12.29 -8.60
C GLN A 19 -0.45 -11.52 -7.87
N GLY A 20 -0.77 -10.30 -8.31
CA GLY A 20 -1.86 -9.50 -7.74
C GLY A 20 -1.62 -9.07 -6.30
N TRP A 21 -0.36 -8.86 -5.93
CA TRP A 21 -0.03 -8.28 -4.64
C TRP A 21 -0.43 -6.80 -4.60
N ILE A 22 -0.82 -6.35 -3.41
CA ILE A 22 -1.16 -4.95 -3.16
C ILE A 22 0.08 -4.25 -2.61
N PRO A 23 0.58 -3.18 -3.26
CA PRO A 23 1.81 -2.51 -2.86
C PRO A 23 1.67 -1.77 -1.53
N TYR A 24 0.51 -1.13 -1.30
CA TYR A 24 0.19 -0.40 -0.08
C TYR A 24 -1.30 -0.47 0.25
N PHE A 25 -1.63 -0.32 1.53
CA PHE A 25 -2.99 -0.23 2.06
C PHE A 25 -3.00 0.59 3.36
N TYR A 26 -4.17 1.02 3.80
CA TYR A 26 -4.33 1.85 4.99
C TYR A 26 -5.03 1.12 6.14
N GLU A 27 -4.62 1.43 7.37
CA GLU A 27 -5.42 1.21 8.58
C GLU A 27 -5.60 2.57 9.27
N GLY A 28 -6.80 3.14 9.13
CA GLY A 28 -7.03 4.55 9.40
C GLY A 28 -6.13 5.42 8.51
N GLU A 29 -5.32 6.29 9.12
CA GLU A 29 -4.42 7.21 8.41
C GLU A 29 -3.01 6.64 8.20
N ILE A 30 -2.74 5.41 8.65
CA ILE A 30 -1.40 4.83 8.60
C ILE A 30 -1.29 3.90 7.39
N GLU A 31 -0.30 4.16 6.54
CA GLU A 31 0.03 3.33 5.40
C GLU A 31 0.89 2.11 5.80
N TYR A 32 0.57 0.96 5.23
CA TYR A 32 1.28 -0.30 5.38
C TYR A 32 1.44 -0.99 4.03
N GLY A 33 2.45 -1.86 3.89
CA GLY A 33 2.60 -2.67 2.68
C GLY A 33 4.00 -3.26 2.53
N PRO A 34 4.20 -4.23 1.61
CA PRO A 34 3.21 -4.78 0.69
C PRO A 34 2.40 -5.94 1.27
N ALA A 35 1.25 -6.28 0.68
CA ALA A 35 0.42 -7.43 1.05
C ALA A 35 0.24 -8.43 -0.12
N CYS A 36 0.40 -9.73 0.15
CA CYS A 36 0.15 -10.78 -0.85
C CYS A 36 -1.34 -10.86 -1.22
N SER A 37 -1.64 -11.45 -2.39
CA SER A 37 -3.00 -11.55 -2.92
C SER A 37 -3.98 -12.27 -1.98
N GLU A 38 -3.52 -13.23 -1.20
CA GLU A 38 -4.37 -13.94 -0.22
C GLU A 38 -4.70 -13.06 0.99
N CYS A 39 -3.70 -12.36 1.54
CA CYS A 39 -3.92 -11.43 2.64
C CYS A 39 -4.78 -10.25 2.20
N SER A 40 -4.51 -9.69 1.03
CA SER A 40 -5.29 -8.57 0.50
C SER A 40 -6.74 -8.97 0.22
N GLY A 41 -6.97 -10.10 -0.47
CA GLY A 41 -8.34 -10.57 -0.76
C GLY A 41 -9.14 -10.93 0.50
N THR A 42 -8.46 -11.35 1.57
CA THR A 42 -9.12 -11.73 2.82
C THR A 42 -9.38 -10.53 3.73
N LEU A 43 -8.38 -9.67 3.92
CA LEU A 43 -8.35 -8.68 5.00
C LEU A 43 -8.65 -7.26 4.52
N LEU A 44 -8.39 -6.96 3.24
CA LEU A 44 -8.52 -5.62 2.70
C LEU A 44 -9.82 -5.45 1.90
N GLN A 45 -10.23 -4.20 1.76
CA GLN A 45 -11.36 -3.75 0.95
C GLN A 45 -10.98 -2.48 0.18
N MET A 46 -11.73 -2.18 -0.87
CA MET A 46 -11.61 -0.88 -1.55
C MET A 46 -12.39 0.17 -0.75
N GLY A 47 -11.72 1.26 -0.36
CA GLY A 47 -12.30 2.43 0.26
C GLY A 47 -13.11 3.27 -0.73
N GLU A 48 -13.80 4.30 -0.21
CA GLU A 48 -14.62 5.19 -1.04
C GLU A 48 -13.79 6.06 -2.00
N ASP A 49 -12.55 6.33 -1.65
CA ASP A 49 -11.57 7.08 -2.43
C ASP A 49 -10.82 6.21 -3.47
N GLY A 50 -11.07 4.90 -3.47
CA GLY A 50 -10.38 3.93 -4.32
C GLY A 50 -9.03 3.46 -3.80
N ALA A 51 -8.67 3.79 -2.55
CA ALA A 51 -7.52 3.21 -1.86
C ALA A 51 -7.87 1.82 -1.30
N MET A 52 -6.85 0.98 -1.09
CA MET A 52 -7.02 -0.28 -0.36
C MET A 52 -6.94 -0.02 1.14
N GLU A 53 -7.91 -0.50 1.90
CA GLU A 53 -8.03 -0.29 3.33
C GLU A 53 -8.22 -1.62 4.07
N LEU A 54 -7.77 -1.70 5.31
CA LEU A 54 -8.10 -2.82 6.19
C LEU A 54 -9.61 -2.80 6.49
N LYS A 55 -10.28 -3.96 6.39
CA LYS A 55 -11.68 -4.05 6.80
C LYS A 55 -11.82 -3.68 8.27
N GLU A 56 -12.79 -2.83 8.59
CA GLU A 56 -13.08 -2.30 9.93
C GLU A 56 -13.07 -3.39 11.03
N GLN A 57 -13.61 -4.58 10.71
CA GLN A 57 -13.64 -5.71 11.63
C GLN A 57 -12.26 -6.24 12.09
N TYR A 58 -11.17 -5.87 11.41
CA TYR A 58 -9.80 -6.27 11.71
C TYR A 58 -8.92 -5.14 12.26
N GLU A 59 -9.43 -3.90 12.33
CA GLU A 59 -8.71 -2.76 12.91
C GLU A 59 -8.27 -3.04 14.35
N GLY A 60 -7.02 -2.69 14.65
CA GLY A 60 -6.31 -2.91 15.90
C GLY A 60 -6.02 -4.37 16.22
N LYS A 61 -6.31 -5.32 15.31
CA LYS A 61 -6.17 -6.77 15.54
C LYS A 61 -5.06 -7.41 14.74
N ILE A 62 -4.54 -6.73 13.72
CA ILE A 62 -3.44 -7.22 12.90
C ILE A 62 -2.13 -6.71 13.50
N ARG A 63 -1.14 -7.60 13.58
CA ARG A 63 0.24 -7.23 13.88
C ARG A 63 1.03 -7.31 12.59
N TYR A 64 1.58 -6.18 12.17
CA TYR A 64 2.42 -6.11 10.98
C TYR A 64 3.87 -6.47 11.31
N ASN A 65 4.58 -6.95 10.30
CA ASN A 65 6.02 -7.15 10.37
C ASN A 65 6.70 -5.79 10.13
N ASP A 66 7.27 -5.22 11.20
CA ASP A 66 7.80 -3.85 11.26
C ASP A 66 9.05 -3.59 10.39
N ASP A 67 9.58 -4.60 9.70
CA ASP A 67 10.84 -4.51 8.93
C ASP A 67 10.70 -3.72 7.61
N PHE A 68 9.50 -3.25 7.23
CA PHE A 68 9.24 -2.70 5.88
C PHE A 68 8.28 -1.51 5.86
N PHE A 69 8.44 -0.53 6.76
CA PHE A 69 7.94 0.81 6.47
C PHE A 69 8.72 1.37 5.27
N TYR A 70 8.03 1.62 4.16
CA TYR A 70 8.62 2.33 3.02
C TYR A 70 8.91 3.77 3.48
N GLU A 71 10.17 4.09 3.76
CA GLU A 71 10.59 5.50 3.76
C GLU A 71 10.43 5.98 2.32
N VAL A 72 9.44 6.85 2.07
CA VAL A 72 9.24 7.49 0.78
C VAL A 72 10.57 8.12 0.37
N SER A 73 11.12 7.70 -0.76
CA SER A 73 12.37 8.29 -1.22
C SER A 73 12.13 9.77 -1.54
N GLU A 74 13.16 10.60 -1.38
CA GLU A 74 13.07 12.02 -1.72
C GLU A 74 12.59 12.24 -3.17
N GLU A 75 12.89 11.29 -4.06
CA GLU A 75 12.48 11.29 -5.46
C GLU A 75 10.98 11.00 -5.64
N GLU A 76 10.41 10.03 -4.91
CA GLU A 76 8.96 9.75 -4.94
C GLU A 76 8.14 10.89 -4.33
N TYR A 77 8.67 11.56 -3.30
CA TYR A 77 8.07 12.76 -2.74
C TYR A 77 8.04 13.92 -3.74
N LEU A 78 9.14 14.13 -4.48
CA LEU A 78 9.23 15.15 -5.52
C LEU A 78 8.29 14.88 -6.70
N ILE A 79 8.10 13.61 -7.09
CA ILE A 79 7.15 13.22 -8.14
C ILE A 79 5.71 13.56 -7.70
N SER A 80 5.35 13.25 -6.47
CA SER A 80 4.01 13.54 -5.92
C SER A 80 3.69 15.04 -5.95
N ILE A 81 4.63 15.88 -5.50
CA ILE A 81 4.51 17.35 -5.55
C ILE A 81 4.40 17.86 -6.99
N ALA A 82 5.17 17.29 -7.92
CA ALA A 82 5.15 17.71 -9.32
C ALA A 82 3.80 17.39 -9.99
N ILE A 83 3.19 16.25 -9.67
CA ILE A 83 1.87 15.86 -10.17
C ILE A 83 0.79 16.82 -9.62
N GLU A 84 0.78 17.08 -8.31
CA GLU A 84 -0.18 17.98 -7.67
C GLU A 84 -0.14 19.40 -8.26
N ASN A 85 1.06 19.96 -8.42
CA ASN A 85 1.25 21.28 -9.02
C ASN A 85 0.79 21.32 -10.49
N SER A 86 1.01 20.23 -11.23
CA SER A 86 0.58 20.12 -12.63
C SER A 86 -0.95 20.07 -12.74
N ILE A 87 -1.63 19.34 -11.85
CA ILE A 87 -3.10 19.29 -11.79
C ILE A 87 -3.66 20.68 -11.46
N GLN A 88 -3.09 21.37 -10.47
CA GLN A 88 -3.49 22.74 -10.10
C GLN A 88 -3.26 23.76 -11.22
N SER A 89 -2.25 23.56 -12.06
CA SER A 89 -1.98 24.41 -13.23
C SER A 89 -2.92 24.15 -14.42
N ILE A 90 -3.58 22.99 -14.48
CA ILE A 90 -4.54 22.66 -15.55
C ILE A 90 -5.97 23.12 -15.15
N LEU A 91 -6.25 23.20 -13.85
CA LEU A 91 -7.56 23.57 -13.31
C LEU A 91 -7.74 25.08 -13.06
N ASN A 92 -6.69 25.89 -13.22
CA ASN A 92 -6.72 27.36 -13.21
C ASN A 92 -6.53 27.92 -14.63
#